data_AF-N1QMT7-F1
#
_entry.id   AF-N1QMT7-F1
#
_cell.length_a   1.000
_cell.length_b   1.000
_cell.length_c   1.000
_cell.angle_alpha   90.00
_cell.angle_beta   90.00
_cell.angle_gamma   90.00
#
_symmetry.space_group_name_H-M   'P 1'
#
loop_
_entity.id
_entity.type
_entity.pdbx_description
1 polymer ?
#
loop_
_entity_poly.entity_id
_entity_poly.type
_entity_poly.pdbx_seq_one_letter_code
_entity_poly.pdbx_strand_id
1 'polypeptide(L)'
;MAPPKYLTGDKAGIESFIDQFDTFLFDCDGVLWSGDHLYPKVPETIALLRQKQKQLIFVTNNSTKSRADYKKKFDKLGIEAYEEEVFGSSYSAAVYIARIMKLAAPKNKVFVLGESGIEQELRAEGVPYIGGTDENLRREMTEEDFSRITSGEALDENVAVVLSGLDYHPSYLKYALGFAYVRKNGAHFLATNIDSTLPHSGSLFPGAGSMVAPLATATGKEPLALGKPSQAMMDAVEGKFKFDRKRTCMVGDRLNTDIQFGIEGGLGGTLAVLTGVTQKEDLLAEGATVVPSAYVDQLGDLMG
;
A
#
# COMPACT_ATOMS: atom_id res chain seq x y z
N MET A 1 19.02 20.09 6.18
CA MET A 1 19.01 19.24 4.96
C MET A 1 19.14 20.16 3.75
N ALA A 2 19.75 19.69 2.65
CA ALA A 2 19.73 20.45 1.41
C ALA A 2 18.29 20.52 0.87
N PRO A 3 17.88 21.62 0.21
CA PRO A 3 16.57 21.69 -0.41
C PRO A 3 16.43 20.66 -1.53
N PRO A 4 15.21 20.16 -1.79
CA PRO A 4 14.98 19.19 -2.85
C PRO A 4 15.23 19.83 -4.22
N LYS A 5 15.87 19.10 -5.15
CA LYS A 5 16.11 19.62 -6.51
C LYS A 5 14.83 19.61 -7.33
N TYR A 6 14.42 20.75 -7.86
CA TYR A 6 13.33 20.81 -8.84
C TYR A 6 13.84 20.43 -10.23
N LEU A 7 13.19 19.47 -10.88
CA LEU A 7 13.66 18.90 -12.14
C LEU A 7 12.81 19.25 -13.37
N THR A 8 11.54 19.64 -13.22
CA THR A 8 10.67 19.93 -14.36
C THR A 8 11.28 21.04 -15.23
N GLY A 9 11.47 20.74 -16.52
CA GLY A 9 12.12 21.62 -17.49
C GLY A 9 13.66 21.63 -17.48
N ASP A 10 14.32 20.98 -16.52
CA ASP A 10 15.79 20.82 -16.46
C ASP A 10 16.22 19.49 -17.11
N LYS A 11 16.26 19.44 -18.45
CA LYS A 11 16.59 18.21 -19.20
C LYS A 11 17.90 17.55 -18.78
N ALA A 12 18.96 18.35 -18.60
CA ALA A 12 20.26 17.83 -18.18
C ALA A 12 20.21 17.29 -16.74
N GLY A 13 19.48 17.97 -15.86
CA GLY A 13 19.23 17.51 -14.49
C GLY A 13 18.43 16.23 -14.41
N ILE A 14 17.39 16.09 -15.25
CA ILE A 14 16.56 14.89 -15.34
C ILE A 14 17.41 13.70 -15.79
N GLU A 15 18.18 13.87 -16.87
CA GLU A 15 19.05 12.79 -17.38
C GLU A 15 20.09 12.37 -16.33
N SER A 16 20.77 13.35 -15.73
CA SER A 16 21.73 13.10 -14.65
C SER A 16 21.08 12.46 -13.41
N PHE A 17 19.82 12.78 -13.10
CA PHE A 17 19.08 12.14 -12.00
C PHE A 17 18.76 10.67 -12.33
N ILE A 18 18.20 10.41 -13.53
CA ILE A 18 17.83 9.05 -13.95
C ILE A 18 19.06 8.12 -14.01
N ASP A 19 20.21 8.64 -14.46
CA ASP A 19 21.42 7.84 -14.63
C ASP A 19 22.07 7.43 -13.30
N GLN A 20 21.75 8.08 -12.18
CA GLN A 20 22.22 7.68 -10.84
C GLN A 20 21.65 6.32 -10.39
N PHE A 21 20.42 6.00 -10.82
CA PHE A 21 19.67 4.86 -10.32
C PHE A 21 19.56 3.75 -11.36
N ASP A 22 19.63 2.50 -10.92
CA ASP A 22 19.38 1.31 -11.73
C ASP A 22 17.94 0.81 -11.54
N THR A 23 17.33 1.12 -10.40
CA THR A 23 15.98 0.65 -10.03
C THR A 23 15.09 1.81 -9.60
N PHE A 24 13.82 1.76 -10.00
CA PHE A 24 12.79 2.70 -9.55
C PHE A 24 11.64 1.94 -8.90
N LEU A 25 11.32 2.33 -7.67
CA LEU A 25 10.11 1.94 -6.95
C LEU A 25 9.07 3.04 -7.17
N PHE A 26 7.91 2.71 -7.73
CA PHE A 26 6.84 3.67 -7.99
C PHE A 26 5.66 3.41 -7.08
N ASP A 27 5.17 4.44 -6.37
CA ASP A 27 3.76 4.43 -6.02
C ASP A 27 2.89 4.51 -7.28
N CYS A 28 1.61 4.15 -7.15
CA CYS A 28 0.65 4.06 -8.23
C CYS A 28 -0.38 5.20 -8.20
N ASP A 29 -1.16 5.28 -7.11
CA ASP A 29 -2.31 6.18 -6.99
C ASP A 29 -1.81 7.57 -6.57
N GLY A 30 -1.90 8.56 -7.45
CA GLY A 30 -1.30 9.89 -7.25
C GLY A 30 0.01 10.10 -8.02
N VAL A 31 0.63 9.02 -8.51
CA VAL A 31 1.86 9.07 -9.33
C VAL A 31 1.60 8.73 -10.79
N LEU A 32 0.93 7.61 -11.04
CA LEU A 32 0.64 7.11 -12.38
C LEU A 32 -0.75 7.54 -12.85
N TRP A 33 -1.71 7.60 -11.92
CA TRP A 33 -3.10 7.94 -12.21
C TRP A 33 -3.82 8.47 -10.98
N SER A 34 -5.02 9.04 -11.18
CA SER A 34 -6.04 9.26 -10.15
C SER A 34 -7.31 8.50 -10.51
N GLY A 35 -7.65 7.45 -9.75
CA GLY A 35 -8.75 6.57 -10.13
C GLY A 35 -8.51 5.93 -11.50
N ASP A 36 -9.37 6.22 -12.48
CA ASP A 36 -9.25 5.76 -13.88
C ASP A 36 -8.59 6.81 -14.80
N HIS A 37 -8.27 8.00 -14.28
CA HIS A 37 -7.61 9.05 -15.05
C HIS A 37 -6.09 8.84 -15.04
N LEU A 38 -5.54 8.45 -16.19
CA LEU A 38 -4.09 8.34 -16.42
C LEU A 38 -3.46 9.73 -16.53
N TYR A 39 -2.35 9.95 -15.82
CA TYR A 39 -1.64 11.22 -15.93
C TYR A 39 -0.85 11.33 -17.25
N PRO A 40 -0.64 12.55 -17.77
CA PRO A 40 0.03 12.76 -19.05
C PRO A 40 1.42 12.13 -19.10
N LYS A 41 1.75 11.53 -20.25
CA LYS A 41 3.06 10.94 -20.59
C LYS A 41 3.54 9.80 -19.68
N VAL A 42 2.69 9.24 -18.81
CA VAL A 42 3.10 8.14 -17.91
C VAL A 42 3.57 6.90 -18.68
N PRO A 43 2.83 6.37 -19.69
CA PRO A 43 3.31 5.25 -20.49
C PRO A 43 4.67 5.52 -21.15
N GLU A 44 4.86 6.73 -21.68
CA GLU A 44 6.09 7.16 -22.34
C GLU A 44 7.26 7.24 -21.36
N THR A 45 7.05 7.77 -20.15
CA THR A 45 8.07 7.77 -19.09
C THR A 45 8.47 6.35 -18.69
N ILE A 46 7.49 5.45 -18.52
CA ILE A 46 7.77 4.04 -18.20
C ILE A 46 8.58 3.38 -19.33
N ALA A 47 8.20 3.61 -20.59
CA ALA A 47 8.93 3.11 -21.75
C ALA A 47 10.36 3.67 -21.83
N LEU A 48 10.56 4.96 -21.56
CA LEU A 48 11.89 5.59 -21.51
C LEU A 48 12.79 4.92 -20.46
N LEU A 49 12.27 4.68 -19.25
CA LEU A 49 13.04 4.03 -18.19
C LEU A 49 13.38 2.58 -18.55
N ARG A 50 12.46 1.84 -19.17
CA ARG A 50 12.75 0.49 -19.71
C ARG A 50 13.80 0.53 -20.82
N GLN A 51 13.73 1.50 -21.74
CA GLN A 51 14.73 1.68 -22.80
C GLN A 51 16.12 1.97 -22.22
N LYS A 52 16.19 2.71 -21.11
CA LYS A 52 17.41 2.94 -20.31
C LYS A 52 17.77 1.75 -19.39
N GLN A 53 17.14 0.59 -19.59
CA GLN A 53 17.40 -0.67 -18.88
C GLN A 53 17.23 -0.56 -17.36
N LYS A 54 16.32 0.30 -16.90
CA LYS A 54 16.00 0.45 -15.48
C LYS A 54 15.06 -0.67 -15.04
N GLN A 55 15.28 -1.23 -13.84
CA GLN A 55 14.34 -2.13 -13.20
C GLN A 55 13.19 -1.31 -12.60
N LEU A 56 11.94 -1.67 -12.92
CA LEU A 56 10.77 -0.97 -12.43
C LEU A 56 9.98 -1.89 -11.49
N ILE A 57 9.60 -1.37 -10.33
CA ILE A 57 8.80 -2.09 -9.33
C ILE A 57 7.69 -1.15 -8.87
N PHE A 58 6.44 -1.62 -8.93
CA PHE A 58 5.26 -0.83 -8.58
C PHE A 58 4.82 -1.17 -7.16
N VAL A 59 5.10 -0.27 -6.22
CA VAL A 59 4.92 -0.43 -4.78
C VAL A 59 3.73 0.40 -4.31
N THR A 60 2.59 -0.21 -3.99
CA THR A 60 1.36 0.51 -3.64
C THR A 60 0.79 0.14 -2.27
N ASN A 61 0.26 1.12 -1.55
CA ASN A 61 -0.47 0.87 -0.30
C ASN A 61 -1.93 0.49 -0.50
N ASN A 62 -2.49 0.65 -1.70
CA ASN A 62 -3.90 0.34 -1.94
C ASN A 62 -4.13 -1.18 -1.97
N SER A 63 -4.74 -1.70 -0.90
CA SER A 63 -5.00 -3.13 -0.70
C SER A 63 -6.28 -3.63 -1.38
N THR A 64 -7.02 -2.76 -2.07
CA THR A 64 -8.32 -3.15 -2.67
C THR A 64 -8.18 -4.05 -3.90
N LYS A 65 -6.99 -4.09 -4.50
CA LYS A 65 -6.67 -4.85 -5.71
C LYS A 65 -5.52 -5.82 -5.45
N SER A 66 -5.57 -6.96 -6.14
CA SER A 66 -4.44 -7.89 -6.20
C SER A 66 -3.44 -7.44 -7.26
N ARG A 67 -2.25 -8.07 -7.30
CA ARG A 67 -1.27 -7.88 -8.37
C ARG A 67 -1.86 -8.20 -9.73
N ALA A 68 -2.66 -9.27 -9.84
CA ALA A 68 -3.36 -9.63 -11.07
C ALA A 68 -4.37 -8.56 -11.50
N ASP A 69 -5.06 -7.92 -10.55
CA ASP A 69 -5.97 -6.81 -10.86
C ASP A 69 -5.22 -5.53 -11.28
N TYR A 70 -4.07 -5.26 -10.65
CA TYR A 70 -3.18 -4.18 -11.10
C TYR A 70 -2.66 -4.44 -12.51
N LYS A 71 -2.26 -5.68 -12.84
CA LYS A 71 -1.83 -6.03 -14.20
C LYS A 71 -2.91 -5.69 -15.24
N LYS A 72 -4.16 -6.09 -14.98
CA LYS A 72 -5.31 -5.71 -15.84
C LYS A 72 -5.47 -4.20 -15.96
N LYS A 73 -5.27 -3.46 -14.87
CA LYS A 73 -5.35 -1.99 -14.88
C LYS A 73 -4.22 -1.37 -15.71
N PHE A 74 -2.98 -1.83 -15.54
CA PHE A 74 -1.85 -1.39 -16.36
C PHE A 74 -2.12 -1.61 -17.86
N ASP A 75 -2.63 -2.79 -18.23
CA ASP A 75 -2.99 -3.10 -19.62
C ASP A 75 -4.07 -2.17 -20.17
N LYS A 76 -5.14 -1.94 -19.39
CA LYS A 76 -6.22 -1.00 -19.75
C LYS A 76 -5.69 0.42 -19.99
N LEU A 77 -4.67 0.83 -19.23
CA LEU A 77 -4.07 2.17 -19.31
C LEU A 77 -2.88 2.25 -20.27
N GLY A 78 -2.54 1.17 -20.97
CA GLY A 78 -1.45 1.15 -21.95
C GLY A 78 -0.05 1.28 -21.32
N ILE A 79 0.10 0.95 -20.04
CA ILE A 79 1.40 0.96 -19.35
C ILE A 79 2.00 -0.44 -19.43
N GLU A 80 3.23 -0.54 -19.97
CA GLU A 80 3.97 -1.80 -19.98
C GLU A 80 4.45 -2.15 -18.56
N ALA A 81 3.71 -3.04 -17.90
CA ALA A 81 4.04 -3.58 -16.56
C ALA A 81 3.65 -5.06 -16.48
N TYR A 82 4.38 -5.82 -15.68
CA TYR A 82 4.14 -7.24 -15.43
C TYR A 82 3.62 -7.47 -14.00
N GLU A 83 2.85 -8.54 -13.79
CA GLU A 83 2.25 -8.84 -12.48
C GLU A 83 3.34 -9.02 -11.40
N GLU A 84 4.48 -9.58 -11.81
CA GLU A 84 5.63 -9.86 -10.97
C GLU A 84 6.29 -8.58 -10.46
N GLU A 85 6.18 -7.47 -11.20
CA GLU A 85 6.72 -6.15 -10.85
C GLU A 85 5.82 -5.41 -9.85
N VAL A 86 4.60 -5.88 -9.60
CA VAL A 86 3.68 -5.28 -8.63
C VAL A 86 3.92 -5.83 -7.24
N PHE A 87 4.03 -4.92 -6.28
CA PHE A 87 4.19 -5.22 -4.86
C PHE A 87 3.25 -4.34 -4.02
N GLY A 88 2.01 -4.79 -3.86
CA GLY A 88 0.99 -4.11 -3.05
C GLY A 88 1.06 -4.46 -1.56
N SER A 89 0.48 -3.61 -0.72
CA SER A 89 0.32 -3.85 0.72
C SER A 89 -0.50 -5.11 1.05
N SER A 90 -1.47 -5.48 0.20
CA SER A 90 -2.20 -6.75 0.27
C SER A 90 -1.26 -7.95 0.10
N TYR A 91 -0.37 -7.89 -0.89
CA TYR A 91 0.64 -8.93 -1.14
C TYR A 91 1.68 -8.99 -0.02
N SER A 92 2.18 -7.83 0.43
CA SER A 92 3.08 -7.71 1.58
C SER A 92 2.50 -8.38 2.83
N ALA A 93 1.21 -8.12 3.12
CA ALA A 93 0.52 -8.73 4.24
C ALA A 93 0.39 -10.25 4.10
N ALA A 94 0.02 -10.75 2.92
CA ALA A 94 -0.08 -12.18 2.66
C ALA A 94 1.27 -12.89 2.83
N VAL A 95 2.36 -12.33 2.28
CA VAL A 95 3.72 -12.86 2.42
C VAL A 95 4.17 -12.85 3.89
N TYR A 96 3.91 -11.77 4.62
CA TYR A 96 4.26 -11.68 6.04
C TYR A 96 3.55 -12.77 6.85
N ILE A 97 2.25 -12.94 6.66
CA ILE A 97 1.46 -13.96 7.37
C ILE A 97 1.94 -15.37 7.00
N ALA A 98 2.15 -15.65 5.71
CA ALA A 98 2.54 -16.96 5.23
C ALA A 98 3.97 -17.36 5.64
N ARG A 99 4.93 -16.43 5.56
CA ARG A 99 6.37 -16.76 5.63
C ARG A 99 7.03 -16.33 6.93
N ILE A 100 6.56 -15.24 7.55
CA ILE A 100 7.16 -14.67 8.75
C ILE A 100 6.45 -15.16 10.00
N MET A 101 5.11 -15.07 10.05
CA MET A 101 4.35 -15.50 11.22
C MET A 101 4.32 -17.03 11.40
N LYS A 102 4.48 -17.79 10.31
CA LYS A 102 4.55 -19.27 10.30
C LYS A 102 3.44 -19.92 11.13
N LEU A 103 2.21 -19.43 10.97
CA LEU A 103 1.05 -19.91 11.71
C LEU A 103 0.74 -21.36 11.31
N ALA A 104 0.53 -22.22 12.31
CA ALA A 104 0.22 -23.64 12.09
C ALA A 104 -1.27 -23.91 12.28
N ALA A 105 -1.81 -24.85 11.51
CA ALA A 105 -3.14 -25.38 11.74
C ALA A 105 -3.24 -25.98 13.16
N PRO A 106 -4.39 -25.85 13.84
CA PRO A 106 -5.65 -25.31 13.31
C PRO A 106 -5.75 -23.78 13.39
N LYS A 107 -4.86 -23.09 14.13
CA LYS A 107 -4.91 -21.64 14.37
C LYS A 107 -4.07 -20.84 13.37
N ASN A 108 -4.49 -20.84 12.11
CA ASN A 108 -3.79 -20.18 10.99
C ASN A 108 -4.67 -19.34 10.07
N LYS A 109 -5.93 -19.08 10.46
CA LYS A 109 -6.89 -18.37 9.63
C LYS A 109 -6.85 -16.85 9.85
N VAL A 110 -7.09 -16.11 8.78
CA VAL A 110 -7.18 -14.64 8.79
C VAL A 110 -8.64 -14.20 8.72
N PHE A 111 -9.08 -13.33 9.62
CA PHE A 111 -10.32 -12.57 9.46
C PHE A 111 -10.00 -11.24 8.79
N VAL A 112 -10.55 -11.03 7.59
CA VAL A 112 -10.27 -9.87 6.75
C VAL A 112 -11.29 -8.77 6.98
N LEU A 113 -10.80 -7.57 7.28
CA LEU A 113 -11.54 -6.30 7.21
C LEU A 113 -11.03 -5.53 5.99
N GLY A 114 -11.64 -5.74 4.82
CA GLY A 114 -11.20 -5.10 3.59
C GLY A 114 -11.83 -5.71 2.34
N GLU A 115 -11.26 -5.37 1.18
CA GLU A 115 -11.76 -5.74 -0.14
C GLU A 115 -11.02 -6.96 -0.77
N SER A 116 -11.54 -7.41 -1.92
CA SER A 116 -11.14 -8.66 -2.60
C SER A 116 -9.66 -8.74 -2.99
N GLY A 117 -8.95 -7.62 -3.10
CA GLY A 117 -7.50 -7.61 -3.32
C GLY A 117 -6.72 -8.35 -2.24
N ILE A 118 -7.11 -8.16 -0.97
CA ILE A 118 -6.50 -8.86 0.18
C ILE A 118 -6.76 -10.38 0.08
N GLU A 119 -7.99 -10.74 -0.23
CA GLU A 119 -8.42 -12.13 -0.35
C GLU A 119 -7.68 -12.92 -1.43
N GLN A 120 -7.51 -12.29 -2.59
CA GLN A 120 -6.79 -12.89 -3.71
C GLN A 120 -5.32 -13.13 -3.37
N GLU A 121 -4.66 -12.19 -2.69
CA GLU A 121 -3.26 -12.35 -2.28
C GLU A 121 -3.09 -13.38 -1.16
N LEU A 122 -4.00 -13.41 -0.16
CA LEU A 122 -4.02 -14.45 0.86
C LEU A 122 -4.19 -15.83 0.23
N ARG A 123 -5.11 -15.97 -0.72
CA ARG A 123 -5.31 -17.22 -1.48
C ARG A 123 -4.07 -17.61 -2.27
N ALA A 124 -3.41 -16.66 -2.94
CA ALA A 124 -2.21 -16.90 -3.73
C ALA A 124 -1.04 -17.41 -2.87
N GLU A 125 -0.93 -16.96 -1.62
CA GLU A 125 0.07 -17.44 -0.66
C GLU A 125 -0.42 -18.62 0.21
N GLY A 126 -1.59 -19.20 -0.11
CA GLY A 126 -2.13 -20.37 0.58
C GLY A 126 -2.60 -20.12 2.01
N VAL A 127 -2.89 -18.87 2.36
CA VAL A 127 -3.36 -18.47 3.70
C VAL A 127 -4.89 -18.58 3.77
N PRO A 128 -5.45 -19.42 4.67
CA PRO A 128 -6.89 -19.52 4.81
C PRO A 128 -7.46 -18.24 5.42
N TYR A 129 -8.62 -17.81 4.92
CA TYR A 129 -9.25 -16.58 5.39
C TYR A 129 -10.79 -16.68 5.41
N ILE A 130 -11.41 -15.79 6.16
CA ILE A 130 -12.86 -15.51 6.20
C ILE A 130 -13.07 -14.00 6.31
N GLY A 131 -14.30 -13.53 6.14
CA GLY A 131 -14.63 -12.11 6.18
C GLY A 131 -14.49 -11.45 4.80
N GLY A 132 -13.84 -10.29 4.74
CA GLY A 132 -13.59 -9.57 3.49
C GLY A 132 -14.89 -9.14 2.81
N THR A 133 -15.11 -9.60 1.59
CA THR A 133 -16.27 -9.30 0.74
C THR A 133 -17.45 -10.25 0.96
N ASP A 134 -17.49 -11.00 2.06
CA ASP A 134 -18.66 -11.82 2.42
C ASP A 134 -19.91 -10.93 2.64
N GLU A 135 -20.90 -11.08 1.75
CA GLU A 135 -22.15 -10.33 1.78
C GLU A 135 -22.95 -10.56 3.07
N ASN A 136 -22.78 -11.70 3.75
CA ASN A 136 -23.44 -11.96 5.03
C ASN A 136 -22.94 -11.05 6.16
N LEU A 137 -21.79 -10.40 5.97
CA LEU A 137 -21.19 -9.45 6.90
C LEU A 137 -21.35 -7.99 6.46
N ARG A 138 -21.79 -7.75 5.21
CA ARG A 138 -22.07 -6.42 4.62
C ARG A 138 -23.50 -5.98 4.89
N ARG A 139 -23.92 -6.09 6.14
CA ARG A 139 -25.25 -5.74 6.62
C ARG A 139 -25.19 -5.11 8.00
N GLU A 140 -26.32 -4.56 8.41
CA GLU A 140 -26.52 -4.10 9.77
C GLU A 140 -26.44 -5.27 10.76
N MET A 141 -25.95 -4.98 11.96
CA MET A 141 -25.87 -5.95 13.04
C MET A 141 -27.24 -6.14 13.69
N THR A 142 -27.61 -7.38 13.99
CA THR A 142 -28.88 -7.75 14.64
C THR A 142 -28.67 -8.14 16.10
N GLU A 143 -29.76 -8.24 16.88
CA GLU A 143 -29.71 -8.75 18.27
C GLU A 143 -29.20 -10.20 18.36
N GLU A 144 -29.47 -11.00 17.33
CA GLU A 144 -28.97 -12.37 17.24
C GLU A 144 -27.44 -12.39 17.11
N ASP A 145 -26.86 -11.49 16.31
CA ASP A 145 -25.40 -11.38 16.18
C ASP A 145 -24.73 -11.05 17.53
N PHE A 146 -25.32 -10.14 18.32
CA PHE A 146 -24.82 -9.87 19.68
C PHE A 146 -24.79 -11.14 20.52
N SER A 147 -25.85 -11.94 20.46
CA SER A 147 -25.97 -13.19 21.22
C SER A 147 -24.94 -14.22 20.76
N ARG A 148 -24.78 -14.41 19.44
CA ARG A 148 -23.86 -15.38 18.85
C ARG A 148 -22.38 -14.99 19.01
N ILE A 149 -22.04 -13.70 18.96
CA ILE A 149 -20.70 -13.20 19.28
C ILE A 149 -20.42 -13.38 20.78
N THR A 150 -21.42 -13.15 21.63
CA THR A 150 -21.27 -13.29 23.10
C THR A 150 -21.04 -14.74 23.50
N SER A 151 -21.84 -15.68 22.96
CA SER A 151 -21.66 -17.12 23.19
C SER A 151 -20.41 -17.69 22.54
N GLY A 152 -19.88 -17.02 21.51
CA GLY A 152 -18.73 -17.47 20.71
C GLY A 152 -19.13 -18.32 19.50
N GLU A 153 -20.41 -18.60 19.31
CA GLU A 153 -20.93 -19.38 18.17
C GLU A 153 -20.64 -18.72 16.81
N ALA A 154 -20.59 -17.38 16.76
CA ALA A 154 -20.23 -16.63 15.56
C ALA A 154 -18.71 -16.61 15.28
N LEU A 155 -17.88 -17.14 16.18
CA LEU A 155 -16.43 -17.06 16.08
C LEU A 155 -15.84 -18.38 15.61
N ASP A 156 -14.96 -18.29 14.63
CA ASP A 156 -14.09 -19.39 14.24
C ASP A 156 -12.83 -19.41 15.10
N GLU A 157 -12.66 -20.45 15.92
CA GLU A 157 -11.50 -20.62 16.82
C GLU A 157 -10.15 -20.68 16.09
N ASN A 158 -10.17 -20.98 14.79
CA ASN A 158 -8.99 -21.07 13.94
C ASN A 158 -8.44 -19.69 13.54
N VAL A 159 -9.21 -18.61 13.77
CA VAL A 159 -8.76 -17.25 13.46
C VAL A 159 -7.63 -16.85 14.40
N ALA A 160 -6.47 -16.62 13.78
CA ALA A 160 -5.23 -16.24 14.41
C ALA A 160 -4.83 -14.79 14.14
N VAL A 161 -5.40 -14.19 13.08
CA VAL A 161 -5.08 -12.84 12.63
C VAL A 161 -6.35 -12.09 12.27
N VAL A 162 -6.44 -10.83 12.68
CA VAL A 162 -7.35 -9.84 12.09
C VAL A 162 -6.51 -8.92 11.23
N LEU A 163 -6.75 -8.94 9.92
CA LEU A 163 -6.05 -8.11 8.94
C LEU A 163 -6.98 -7.01 8.44
N SER A 164 -6.65 -5.76 8.74
CA SER A 164 -7.43 -4.59 8.32
C SER A 164 -6.80 -3.87 7.13
N GLY A 165 -7.61 -3.45 6.18
CA GLY A 165 -7.23 -2.62 5.05
C GLY A 165 -8.35 -1.67 4.69
N LEU A 166 -8.27 -1.09 3.50
CA LEU A 166 -9.38 -0.28 3.00
C LEU A 166 -10.58 -1.19 2.70
N ASP A 167 -11.73 -0.80 3.22
CA ASP A 167 -13.02 -1.47 3.09
C ASP A 167 -14.04 -0.43 2.63
N TYR A 168 -14.69 -0.67 1.49
CA TYR A 168 -15.77 0.21 0.99
C TYR A 168 -17.12 -0.12 1.62
N HIS A 169 -17.20 -1.22 2.36
CA HIS A 169 -18.43 -1.70 3.01
C HIS A 169 -18.19 -1.97 4.50
N PRO A 170 -17.67 -0.98 5.26
CA PRO A 170 -17.48 -1.15 6.69
C PRO A 170 -18.85 -1.32 7.37
N SER A 171 -18.94 -2.26 8.30
CA SER A 171 -20.14 -2.48 9.11
C SER A 171 -19.78 -2.65 10.58
N TYR A 172 -20.69 -2.28 11.48
CA TYR A 172 -20.50 -2.52 12.91
C TYR A 172 -20.31 -4.01 13.20
N LEU A 173 -21.01 -4.89 12.46
CA LEU A 173 -20.87 -6.34 12.56
C LEU A 173 -19.43 -6.81 12.29
N LYS A 174 -18.81 -6.32 11.21
CA LYS A 174 -17.42 -6.65 10.88
C LYS A 174 -16.45 -6.20 11.98
N TYR A 175 -16.63 -4.99 12.51
CA TYR A 175 -15.80 -4.50 13.63
C TYR A 175 -16.04 -5.27 14.93
N ALA A 176 -17.29 -5.63 15.24
CA ALA A 176 -17.63 -6.41 16.43
C ALA A 176 -16.99 -7.81 16.38
N LEU A 177 -17.02 -8.47 15.22
CA LEU A 177 -16.33 -9.75 15.00
C LEU A 177 -14.81 -9.59 15.10
N GLY A 178 -14.23 -8.60 14.43
CA GLY A 178 -12.79 -8.31 14.51
C GLY A 178 -12.34 -8.06 15.95
N PHE A 179 -13.09 -7.26 16.70
CA PHE A 179 -12.83 -7.00 18.11
C PHE A 179 -12.94 -8.27 18.96
N ALA A 180 -13.96 -9.09 18.72
CA ALA A 180 -14.13 -10.36 19.41
C ALA A 180 -12.96 -11.33 19.13
N TYR A 181 -12.48 -11.41 17.88
CA TYR A 181 -11.32 -12.23 17.54
C TYR A 181 -10.04 -11.75 18.24
N VAL A 182 -9.77 -10.44 18.26
CA VAL A 182 -8.61 -9.90 18.99
C VAL A 182 -8.72 -10.17 20.49
N ARG A 183 -9.90 -9.95 21.08
CA ARG A 183 -10.10 -10.04 22.53
C ARG A 183 -10.23 -11.47 23.07
N LYS A 184 -11.01 -12.32 22.39
CA LYS A 184 -11.33 -13.68 22.83
C LYS A 184 -10.35 -14.72 22.28
N ASN A 185 -10.06 -14.66 20.98
CA ASN A 185 -9.16 -15.64 20.35
C ASN A 185 -7.68 -15.26 20.52
N GLY A 186 -7.39 -14.03 20.97
CA GLY A 186 -6.03 -13.51 21.04
C GLY A 186 -5.39 -13.35 19.66
N ALA A 187 -6.22 -13.10 18.63
CA ALA A 187 -5.75 -12.92 17.27
C ALA A 187 -4.79 -11.72 17.18
N HIS A 188 -3.73 -11.85 16.38
CA HIS A 188 -2.84 -10.74 16.05
C HIS A 188 -3.59 -9.68 15.25
N PHE A 189 -3.38 -8.41 15.58
CA PHE A 189 -3.99 -7.30 14.85
C PHE A 189 -2.97 -6.69 13.89
N LEU A 190 -3.24 -6.82 12.59
CA LEU A 190 -2.38 -6.34 11.51
C LEU A 190 -3.15 -5.37 10.62
N ALA A 191 -2.42 -4.49 9.93
CA ALA A 191 -2.96 -3.61 8.92
C ALA A 191 -2.16 -3.73 7.61
N THR A 192 -2.84 -3.70 6.48
CA THR A 192 -2.18 -3.59 5.17
C THR A 192 -1.43 -2.27 5.08
N ASN A 193 -2.04 -1.16 5.50
CA ASN A 193 -1.41 0.15 5.66
C ASN A 193 -2.27 1.00 6.62
N ILE A 194 -1.76 2.17 7.02
CA ILE A 194 -2.42 3.10 7.94
C ILE A 194 -2.67 4.48 7.32
N ASP A 195 -2.78 4.56 5.99
CA ASP A 195 -3.06 5.81 5.31
C ASP A 195 -4.42 6.36 5.70
N SER A 196 -4.43 7.58 6.26
CA SER A 196 -5.66 8.22 6.74
C SER A 196 -6.62 8.55 5.61
N THR A 197 -6.10 8.90 4.43
CA THR A 197 -6.87 9.28 3.25
C THR A 197 -6.43 8.52 1.99
N LEU A 198 -7.38 8.36 1.06
CA LEU A 198 -7.23 7.81 -0.28
C LEU A 198 -7.46 8.91 -1.32
N PRO A 199 -6.48 9.22 -2.20
CA PRO A 199 -6.71 10.11 -3.33
C PRO A 199 -7.55 9.42 -4.43
N HIS A 200 -8.60 10.08 -4.89
CA HIS A 200 -9.42 9.59 -6.01
C HIS A 200 -10.10 10.76 -6.75
N SER A 201 -9.88 10.84 -8.07
CA SER A 201 -10.52 11.81 -8.97
C SER A 201 -10.42 13.26 -8.50
N GLY A 202 -9.24 13.68 -8.01
CA GLY A 202 -8.99 15.04 -7.53
C GLY A 202 -9.59 15.38 -6.15
N SER A 203 -10.10 14.38 -5.42
CA SER A 203 -10.59 14.52 -4.05
C SER A 203 -9.93 13.51 -3.11
N LEU A 204 -10.11 13.72 -1.80
CA LEU A 204 -9.64 12.83 -0.75
C LEU A 204 -10.82 12.13 -0.09
N PHE A 205 -10.72 10.81 0.04
CA PHE A 205 -11.67 9.95 0.73
C PHE A 205 -11.00 9.30 1.95
N PRO A 206 -11.76 8.70 2.89
CA PRO A 206 -11.17 7.90 3.96
C PRO A 206 -10.32 6.75 3.42
N GLY A 207 -9.10 6.62 3.93
CA GLY A 207 -8.15 5.55 3.60
C GLY A 207 -8.23 4.36 4.56
N ALA A 208 -7.31 3.41 4.42
CA ALA A 208 -7.28 2.21 5.26
C ALA A 208 -7.05 2.52 6.75
N GLY A 209 -6.24 3.55 7.06
CA GLY A 209 -6.04 4.02 8.43
C GLY A 209 -7.34 4.47 9.10
N SER A 210 -8.26 5.07 8.32
CA SER A 210 -9.59 5.42 8.81
C SER A 210 -10.45 4.19 9.10
N MET A 211 -10.25 3.07 8.40
CA MET A 211 -10.92 1.78 8.67
C MET A 211 -10.24 1.01 9.80
N VAL A 212 -8.96 1.25 10.07
CA VAL A 212 -8.23 0.67 11.20
C VAL A 212 -8.66 1.30 12.53
N ALA A 213 -8.92 2.61 12.54
CA ALA A 213 -9.13 3.41 13.74
C ALA A 213 -10.22 2.88 14.70
N PRO A 214 -11.40 2.40 14.25
CA PRO A 214 -12.42 1.87 15.16
C PRO A 214 -11.91 0.67 15.98
N LEU A 215 -11.22 -0.26 15.33
CA LEU A 215 -10.72 -1.46 16.01
C LEU A 215 -9.50 -1.15 16.88
N ALA A 216 -8.60 -0.26 16.44
CA ALA A 216 -7.48 0.21 17.25
C ALA A 216 -7.98 0.88 18.55
N THR A 217 -8.99 1.74 18.43
CA THR A 217 -9.65 2.41 19.57
C THR A 217 -10.28 1.40 20.52
N ALA A 218 -11.08 0.46 20.00
CA ALA A 218 -11.76 -0.53 20.82
C ALA A 218 -10.80 -1.49 21.54
N THR A 219 -9.69 -1.85 20.89
CA THR A 219 -8.69 -2.78 21.45
C THR A 219 -7.64 -2.09 22.32
N GLY A 220 -7.47 -0.77 22.20
CA GLY A 220 -6.36 -0.02 22.80
C GLY A 220 -4.99 -0.43 22.25
N LYS A 221 -4.95 -1.03 21.05
CA LYS A 221 -3.73 -1.54 20.41
C LYS A 221 -3.61 -1.03 18.98
N GLU A 222 -2.43 -0.53 18.64
CA GLU A 222 -2.10 -0.23 17.25
C GLU A 222 -1.74 -1.50 16.49
N PRO A 223 -2.19 -1.67 15.23
CA PRO A 223 -1.80 -2.80 14.42
C PRO A 223 -0.37 -2.65 13.91
N LEU A 224 0.28 -3.77 13.62
CA LEU A 224 1.48 -3.76 12.78
C LEU A 224 1.07 -3.47 11.33
N ALA A 225 1.52 -2.33 10.79
CA ALA A 225 1.32 -1.98 9.39
C ALA A 225 2.35 -2.65 8.47
N LEU A 226 1.88 -3.22 7.36
CA LEU A 226 2.67 -4.02 6.41
C LEU A 226 2.85 -3.30 5.05
N GLY A 227 2.51 -2.02 5.00
CA GLY A 227 2.64 -1.12 3.86
C GLY A 227 3.58 0.03 4.18
N LYS A 228 3.92 0.85 3.18
CA LYS A 228 4.76 2.04 3.35
C LYS A 228 4.22 2.95 4.47
N PRO A 229 5.07 3.52 5.34
CA PRO A 229 6.53 3.51 5.31
C PRO A 229 7.21 2.30 6.00
N SER A 230 6.47 1.24 6.33
CA SER A 230 6.99 0.08 7.06
C SER A 230 8.17 -0.58 6.35
N GLN A 231 9.31 -0.68 7.05
CA GLN A 231 10.49 -1.36 6.53
C GLN A 231 10.30 -2.88 6.40
N ALA A 232 9.29 -3.45 7.05
CA ALA A 232 8.89 -4.83 6.79
C ALA A 232 8.45 -5.04 5.32
N MET A 233 7.84 -4.02 4.69
CA MET A 233 7.53 -4.05 3.26
C MET A 233 8.80 -3.98 2.41
N MET A 234 9.77 -3.15 2.78
CA MET A 234 11.05 -3.04 2.06
C MET A 234 11.80 -4.38 2.07
N ASP A 235 11.90 -5.01 3.24
CA ASP A 235 12.56 -6.32 3.37
C ASP A 235 11.84 -7.40 2.55
N ALA A 236 10.51 -7.35 2.48
CA ALA A 236 9.72 -8.27 1.65
C ALA A 236 9.90 -8.01 0.14
N VAL A 237 10.02 -6.74 -0.26
CA VAL A 237 10.37 -6.33 -1.63
C VAL A 237 11.74 -6.90 -2.00
N GLU A 238 12.78 -6.77 -1.17
CA GLU A 238 14.13 -7.32 -1.43
C GLU A 238 14.20 -8.85 -1.41
N GLY A 239 13.29 -9.48 -0.67
CA GLY A 239 13.09 -10.93 -0.72
C GLY A 239 12.72 -11.40 -2.12
N LYS A 240 11.97 -10.58 -2.87
CA LYS A 240 11.47 -10.91 -4.22
C LYS A 240 12.33 -10.31 -5.34
N PHE A 241 12.79 -9.08 -5.19
CA PHE A 241 13.55 -8.35 -6.19
C PHE A 241 15.00 -8.17 -5.74
N LYS A 242 15.93 -8.24 -6.70
CA LYS A 242 17.35 -7.98 -6.44
C LYS A 242 17.72 -6.62 -6.98
N PHE A 243 18.00 -5.68 -6.09
CA PHE A 243 18.52 -4.36 -6.40
C PHE A 243 19.48 -3.88 -5.31
N ASP A 244 20.31 -2.90 -5.64
CA ASP A 244 21.13 -2.18 -4.67
C ASP A 244 20.35 -0.96 -4.17
N ARG A 245 20.02 -0.92 -2.87
CA ARG A 245 19.32 0.21 -2.23
C ARG A 245 19.97 1.55 -2.61
N LYS A 246 21.31 1.64 -2.64
CA LYS A 246 22.03 2.90 -2.95
C LYS A 246 21.90 3.35 -4.41
N ARG A 247 21.41 2.49 -5.29
CA ARG A 247 21.09 2.79 -6.70
C ARG A 247 19.61 2.61 -7.00
N THR A 248 18.77 2.69 -5.98
CA THR A 248 17.30 2.67 -6.11
C THR A 248 16.71 4.02 -5.76
N CYS A 249 15.72 4.46 -6.53
CA CYS A 249 14.92 5.65 -6.25
C CYS A 249 13.48 5.28 -5.93
N MET A 250 12.91 5.82 -4.83
CA MET A 250 11.47 5.75 -4.57
C MET A 250 10.77 6.98 -5.16
N VAL A 251 9.75 6.76 -5.98
CA VAL A 251 8.92 7.79 -6.61
C VAL A 251 7.53 7.76 -5.98
N GLY A 252 7.07 8.88 -5.44
CA GLY A 252 5.82 8.93 -4.70
C GLY A 252 5.21 10.33 -4.61
N ASP A 253 3.95 10.40 -4.23
CA ASP A 253 3.20 11.65 -4.08
C ASP A 253 2.97 12.04 -2.63
N ARG A 254 3.34 11.19 -1.65
CA ARG A 254 3.12 11.44 -0.23
C ARG A 254 4.42 11.36 0.57
N LEU A 255 4.70 12.42 1.34
CA LEU A 255 5.92 12.54 2.15
C LEU A 255 6.04 11.45 3.22
N ASN A 256 5.05 11.33 4.10
CA ASN A 256 5.10 10.43 5.26
C ASN A 256 4.90 8.94 4.93
N THR A 257 4.74 8.60 3.65
CA THR A 257 4.68 7.21 3.19
C THR A 257 5.81 6.93 2.24
N ASP A 258 5.81 7.52 1.04
CA ASP A 258 6.71 7.11 -0.03
C ASP A 258 8.11 7.67 0.19
N ILE A 259 8.19 8.97 0.43
CA ILE A 259 9.48 9.63 0.62
C ILE A 259 10.12 9.14 1.93
N GLN A 260 9.32 9.00 2.99
CA GLN A 260 9.76 8.40 4.24
C GLN A 260 10.20 6.94 4.06
N PHE A 261 9.45 6.12 3.31
CA PHE A 261 9.80 4.74 2.99
C PHE A 261 11.18 4.64 2.32
N GLY A 262 11.44 5.50 1.35
CA GLY A 262 12.73 5.54 0.66
C GLY A 262 13.88 5.99 1.56
N ILE A 263 13.67 7.03 2.38
CA ILE A 263 14.68 7.55 3.29
C ILE A 263 15.01 6.54 4.39
N GLU A 264 14.01 6.01 5.09
CA GLU A 264 14.20 5.02 6.16
C GLU A 264 14.73 3.69 5.62
N GLY A 265 14.36 3.35 4.38
CA GLY A 265 14.90 2.20 3.66
C GLY A 265 16.35 2.39 3.24
N GLY A 266 16.91 3.60 3.36
CA GLY A 266 18.28 3.90 2.99
C GLY A 266 18.53 3.85 1.48
N LEU A 267 17.48 4.10 0.68
CA LEU A 267 17.56 4.16 -0.76
C LEU A 267 18.46 5.32 -1.23
N GLY A 268 19.01 5.19 -2.43
CA GLY A 268 19.93 6.18 -3.01
C GLY A 268 19.28 7.53 -3.28
N GLY A 269 17.97 7.54 -3.54
CA GLY A 269 17.23 8.77 -3.77
C GLY A 269 15.72 8.61 -3.62
N THR A 270 15.06 9.76 -3.59
CA THR A 270 13.61 9.88 -3.57
C THR A 270 13.15 10.99 -4.50
N LEU A 271 12.12 10.74 -5.29
CA LEU A 271 11.52 11.68 -6.22
C LEU A 271 10.06 11.92 -5.84
N ALA A 272 9.71 13.12 -5.43
CA ALA A 272 8.33 13.49 -5.21
C ALA A 272 7.65 13.97 -6.52
N VAL A 273 6.37 13.65 -6.68
CA VAL A 273 5.51 14.22 -7.73
C VAL A 273 4.39 15.05 -7.10
N LEU A 274 3.94 16.12 -7.78
CA LEU A 274 2.93 17.04 -7.25
C LEU A 274 1.50 16.72 -7.73
N THR A 275 1.30 15.56 -8.37
CA THR A 275 0.00 15.11 -8.90
C THR A 275 -0.92 14.48 -7.86
N GLY A 276 -0.47 14.29 -6.62
CA GLY A 276 -1.20 13.57 -5.59
C GLY A 276 -1.41 14.36 -4.30
N VAL A 277 -1.07 13.77 -3.15
CA VAL A 277 -1.42 14.29 -1.82
C VAL A 277 -0.55 15.48 -1.43
N THR A 278 0.77 15.38 -1.59
CA THR A 278 1.71 16.41 -1.16
C THR A 278 1.69 17.61 -2.11
N GLN A 279 1.55 18.80 -1.53
CA GLN A 279 1.65 20.06 -2.26
C GLN A 279 3.08 20.61 -2.22
N LYS A 280 3.39 21.53 -3.14
CA LYS A 280 4.72 22.14 -3.23
C LYS A 280 5.12 22.86 -1.95
N GLU A 281 4.15 23.48 -1.29
CA GLU A 281 4.34 24.22 -0.04
C GLU A 281 4.78 23.29 1.10
N ASP A 282 4.26 22.04 1.13
CA ASP A 282 4.63 21.04 2.12
C ASP A 282 6.09 20.60 1.97
N LEU A 283 6.56 20.46 0.73
CA LEU A 283 7.95 20.07 0.41
C LEU A 283 8.97 21.14 0.83
N LEU A 284 8.57 22.41 0.71
CA LEU A 284 9.43 23.57 0.91
C LEU A 284 9.24 24.22 2.28
N ALA A 285 8.37 23.65 3.12
CA ALA A 285 8.08 24.16 4.45
C ALA A 285 9.34 24.19 5.33
N GLU A 286 9.55 25.31 6.02
CA GLU A 286 10.61 25.40 7.03
C GLU A 286 10.35 24.38 8.15
N GLY A 287 11.34 23.52 8.41
CA GLY A 287 11.23 22.46 9.41
C GLY A 287 10.65 21.14 8.91
N ALA A 288 10.45 20.96 7.59
CA ALA A 288 10.07 19.68 7.02
C ALA A 288 11.05 18.57 7.45
N THR A 289 10.52 17.52 8.09
CA THR A 289 11.30 16.39 8.61
C THR A 289 11.57 15.32 7.55
N VAL A 290 10.73 15.26 6.52
CA VAL A 290 10.85 14.34 5.39
C VAL A 290 10.96 15.16 4.12
N VAL A 291 12.17 15.19 3.54
CA VAL A 291 12.49 16.01 2.37
C VAL A 291 12.96 15.09 1.23
N PRO A 292 12.35 15.13 0.04
CA PRO A 292 12.77 14.28 -1.06
C PRO A 292 14.12 14.72 -1.63
N SER A 293 14.78 13.85 -2.38
CA SER A 293 16.03 14.22 -3.07
C SER A 293 15.77 15.20 -4.22
N ALA A 294 14.69 14.95 -4.95
CA ALA A 294 14.22 15.78 -6.06
C ALA A 294 12.69 15.78 -6.14
N TYR A 295 12.12 16.68 -6.93
CA TYR A 295 10.70 16.66 -7.25
C TYR A 295 10.43 17.19 -8.66
N VAL A 296 9.30 16.74 -9.22
CA VAL A 296 8.73 17.17 -10.51
C VAL A 296 7.25 17.48 -10.33
N ASP A 297 6.66 18.26 -11.25
CA ASP A 297 5.23 18.55 -11.19
C ASP A 297 4.40 17.28 -11.44
N GLN A 298 4.81 16.46 -12.40
CA GLN A 298 4.20 15.16 -12.74
C GLN A 298 5.25 14.18 -13.26
N LEU A 299 4.97 12.87 -13.17
CA LEU A 299 5.92 11.84 -13.63
C LEU A 299 6.29 11.99 -15.12
N GLY A 300 5.36 12.49 -15.94
CA GLY A 300 5.56 12.78 -17.35
C GLY A 300 6.67 13.79 -17.67
N ASP A 301 7.08 14.60 -16.69
CA ASP A 301 8.11 15.62 -16.86
C ASP A 301 9.52 15.02 -16.99
N LEU A 302 9.71 13.75 -16.60
CA LEU A 302 10.96 13.02 -16.83
C LEU A 302 11.28 12.82 -18.33
N MET A 303 10.31 13.09 -19.23
CA MET A 303 10.53 13.11 -20.67
C MET A 303 11.25 14.38 -21.18
N GLY A 304 11.37 15.41 -20.32
CA GLY A 304 12.03 16.69 -20.64
C GLY A 304 11.15 17.73 -21.33
#